data_AF-A0A7S1VVJ8-F1
#
_entry.id   AF-A0A7S1VVJ8-F1
#
_cell.length_a   1.000
_cell.length_b   1.000
_cell.length_c   1.000
_cell.angle_alpha   90.00
_cell.angle_beta   90.00
_cell.angle_gamma   90.00
#
_symmetry.space_group_name_H-M   'P 1'
#
loop_
_entity.id
_entity.type
_entity.pdbx_description
1 polymer ?
#
loop_
_entity_poly.entity_id
_entity_poly.type
_entity_poly.pdbx_seq_one_letter_code
_entity_poly.pdbx_strand_id
1 'polypeptide(L)'
;AQFFRRYQRERPEPVTIISNSDLEGKLFLEHAHSRLSEFHLYGNDAANYTGFLANQVMSSSRPPEFGVLSTWNAAIPWAGGGWHSWTDLENVELSMQPLVDSNIFVVNEAYSLLQGWAEGAIKSADSVLEEYFQIPRPWNFTAFDFNQVVAQTSSTECAVVEVEDTSAAEEDDSGGGGGGNPALCFTGDALVSMADGTTKPLADVEEGDMVMTGTGMGYGLVTEKLVHEVDRIVPIATMETPFGPLIGEPSHPILLEGEWKELGSYTGGVVELSMAHVEYFYNLEI
;
A
#
# COMPACT_ATOMS: atom_id res chain seq x y z
N ALA A 1 -10.41 -0.63 -7.14
CA ALA A 1 -10.47 0.61 -7.96
C ALA A 1 -11.83 0.85 -8.66
N GLN A 2 -12.50 -0.17 -9.23
CA GLN A 2 -13.76 0.04 -9.97
C GLN A 2 -14.92 0.59 -9.12
N PHE A 3 -15.02 0.17 -7.84
CA PHE A 3 -16.07 0.65 -6.94
C PHE A 3 -15.93 2.14 -6.56
N PHE A 4 -14.70 2.63 -6.35
CA PHE A 4 -14.42 4.07 -6.12
C PHE A 4 -14.87 4.93 -7.30
N ARG A 5 -14.64 4.46 -8.53
CA ARG A 5 -15.14 5.15 -9.73
C ARG A 5 -16.66 5.21 -9.75
N ARG A 6 -17.36 4.15 -9.35
CA ARG A 6 -18.83 4.14 -9.29
C ARG A 6 -19.38 5.08 -8.22
N TYR A 7 -18.77 5.10 -7.04
CA TYR A 7 -19.28 5.89 -5.90
C TYR A 7 -19.10 7.40 -6.04
N GLN A 8 -18.05 7.85 -6.73
CA GLN A 8 -17.73 9.28 -6.88
C GLN A 8 -17.97 9.87 -8.26
N ARG A 9 -17.76 9.12 -9.36
CA ARG A 9 -17.93 9.69 -10.71
C ARG A 9 -19.39 9.93 -11.06
N GLU A 10 -20.30 9.15 -10.48
CA GLU A 10 -21.73 9.19 -10.80
C GLU A 10 -22.54 10.06 -9.83
N ARG A 11 -21.90 10.61 -8.79
CA ARG A 11 -22.56 11.46 -7.80
C ARG A 11 -22.18 12.93 -8.00
N PRO A 12 -23.16 13.86 -7.96
CA PRO A 12 -22.89 15.29 -8.07
C PRO A 12 -22.21 15.86 -6.82
N GLU A 13 -22.28 15.16 -5.68
CA GLU A 13 -21.68 15.61 -4.43
C GLU A 13 -20.16 15.34 -4.40
N PRO A 14 -19.33 16.31 -3.96
CA PRO A 14 -17.87 16.14 -3.85
C PRO A 14 -17.46 15.15 -2.75
N VAL A 15 -18.41 14.79 -1.87
CA VAL A 15 -18.22 13.94 -0.71
C VAL A 15 -19.31 12.88 -0.70
N THR A 16 -18.93 11.63 -0.46
CA THR A 16 -19.86 10.54 -0.19
C THR A 16 -19.72 10.08 1.25
N ILE A 17 -20.84 10.07 1.98
CA ILE A 17 -20.92 9.47 3.31
C ILE A 17 -21.31 8.01 3.13
N ILE A 18 -20.54 7.12 3.75
CA ILE A 18 -20.75 5.67 3.73
C ILE A 18 -21.04 5.28 5.18
N SER A 19 -22.12 4.53 5.42
CA SER A 19 -22.46 4.05 6.76
C SER A 19 -22.78 2.57 6.75
N ASN A 20 -22.62 1.92 7.90
CA ASN A 20 -22.98 0.51 8.09
C ASN A 20 -24.50 0.29 8.23
N SER A 21 -25.31 1.35 8.09
CA SER A 21 -26.77 1.30 8.20
C SER A 21 -27.44 0.65 7.00
N ASP A 22 -26.82 0.72 5.83
CA ASP A 22 -27.25 0.02 4.62
C ASP A 22 -26.27 -1.09 4.25
N LEU A 23 -26.76 -2.07 3.49
CA LEU A 23 -25.98 -3.26 3.14
C LEU A 23 -24.73 -2.92 2.31
N GLU A 24 -24.85 -1.99 1.36
CA GLU A 24 -23.76 -1.64 0.45
C GLU A 24 -22.64 -0.92 1.20
N GLY A 25 -22.99 0.06 2.03
CA GLY A 25 -22.04 0.77 2.89
C GLY A 25 -21.39 -0.14 3.92
N LYS A 26 -22.14 -1.06 4.54
CA LYS A 26 -21.59 -2.06 5.46
C LYS A 26 -20.54 -2.94 4.78
N LEU A 27 -20.88 -3.54 3.63
CA LEU A 27 -19.95 -4.39 2.89
C LEU A 27 -18.70 -3.64 2.44
N PHE A 28 -18.85 -2.37 2.07
CA PHE A 28 -17.70 -1.52 1.73
C PHE A 28 -16.77 -1.31 2.94
N LEU A 29 -17.32 -0.95 4.10
CA LEU A 29 -16.54 -0.70 5.30
C LEU A 29 -15.84 -1.97 5.80
N GLU A 30 -16.51 -3.13 5.71
CA GLU A 30 -15.93 -4.44 6.00
C GLU A 30 -14.79 -4.78 5.03
N HIS A 31 -14.99 -4.57 3.73
CA HIS A 31 -13.97 -4.82 2.72
C HIS A 31 -12.76 -3.88 2.89
N ALA A 32 -12.99 -2.58 3.09
CA ALA A 32 -11.94 -1.61 3.33
C ALA A 32 -11.13 -1.96 4.60
N HIS A 33 -11.80 -2.41 5.66
CA HIS A 33 -11.16 -2.90 6.87
C HIS A 33 -10.28 -4.13 6.59
N SER A 34 -10.80 -5.13 5.88
CA SER A 34 -10.04 -6.34 5.49
C SER A 34 -8.76 -5.98 4.72
N ARG A 35 -8.88 -5.12 3.70
CA ARG A 35 -7.74 -4.70 2.88
C ARG A 35 -6.68 -3.96 3.68
N LEU A 36 -7.09 -3.14 4.66
CA LEU A 36 -6.16 -2.46 5.56
C LEU A 36 -5.47 -3.46 6.49
N SER A 37 -6.21 -4.42 7.04
CA SER A 37 -5.65 -5.50 7.85
C SER A 37 -4.63 -6.32 7.04
N GLU A 38 -4.99 -6.79 5.85
CA GLU A 38 -4.10 -7.52 4.94
C GLU A 38 -2.82 -6.73 4.63
N PHE A 39 -2.93 -5.44 4.32
CA PHE A 39 -1.76 -4.59 4.08
C PHE A 39 -0.83 -4.55 5.30
N HIS A 40 -1.36 -4.41 6.51
CA HIS A 40 -0.54 -4.36 7.72
C HIS A 40 -0.01 -5.73 8.16
N LEU A 41 -0.70 -6.81 7.81
CA LEU A 41 -0.28 -8.17 8.12
C LEU A 41 0.80 -8.67 7.15
N TYR A 42 0.69 -8.31 5.87
CA TYR A 42 1.44 -8.97 4.79
C TYR A 42 2.09 -8.03 3.77
N GLY A 43 1.67 -6.76 3.69
CA GLY A 43 2.03 -5.87 2.59
C GLY A 43 2.83 -4.62 2.98
N ASN A 44 3.19 -4.44 4.25
CA ASN A 44 3.91 -3.26 4.73
C ASN A 44 5.31 -3.62 5.24
N ASP A 45 6.22 -3.91 4.31
CA ASP A 45 7.60 -4.33 4.61
C ASP A 45 8.45 -3.21 5.25
N ALA A 46 7.99 -1.96 5.15
CA ALA A 46 8.62 -0.79 5.77
C ALA A 46 8.14 -0.54 7.22
N ALA A 47 7.22 -1.35 7.75
CA ALA A 47 6.71 -1.19 9.10
C ALA A 47 7.79 -1.44 10.17
N ASN A 48 7.74 -0.69 11.28
CA ASN A 48 8.57 -0.99 12.45
C ASN A 48 7.96 -2.08 13.37
N TYR A 49 6.90 -2.74 12.90
CA TYR A 49 6.18 -3.81 13.60
C TYR A 49 6.05 -5.00 12.69
N THR A 50 5.98 -6.19 13.28
CA THR A 50 5.77 -7.44 12.54
C THR A 50 4.28 -7.63 12.22
N GLY A 51 3.96 -8.45 11.22
CA GLY A 51 2.59 -8.87 10.94
C GLY A 51 1.90 -9.48 12.17
N PHE A 52 2.66 -10.11 13.07
CA PHE A 52 2.15 -10.60 14.35
C PHE A 52 1.63 -9.48 15.27
N LEU A 53 2.41 -8.42 15.45
CA LEU A 53 1.99 -7.26 16.25
C LEU A 53 0.79 -6.57 15.59
N ALA A 54 0.76 -6.48 14.26
CA ALA A 54 -0.40 -6.00 13.52
C ALA A 54 -1.64 -6.87 13.78
N ASN A 55 -1.51 -8.20 13.79
CA ASN A 55 -2.62 -9.12 14.06
C ASN A 55 -3.22 -8.96 15.46
N GLN A 56 -2.38 -8.72 16.48
CA GLN A 56 -2.89 -8.44 17.84
C GLN A 56 -3.78 -7.20 17.88
N VAL A 57 -3.42 -6.16 17.13
CA VAL A 57 -4.24 -4.95 17.02
C VAL A 57 -5.50 -5.23 16.20
N MET A 58 -5.35 -5.83 15.02
CA MET A 58 -6.46 -6.04 14.07
C MET A 58 -7.52 -7.02 14.61
N SER A 59 -7.13 -8.08 15.32
CA SER A 59 -8.07 -9.05 15.93
C SER A 59 -9.00 -8.43 16.99
N SER A 60 -8.59 -7.31 17.59
CA SER A 60 -9.40 -6.54 18.54
C SER A 60 -10.14 -5.36 17.91
N SER A 61 -9.79 -5.03 16.67
CA SER A 61 -10.38 -3.92 15.91
C SER A 61 -11.66 -4.38 15.20
N ARG A 62 -12.61 -3.47 15.06
CA ARG A 62 -13.85 -3.72 14.31
C ARG A 62 -13.85 -2.88 13.04
N PRO A 63 -14.56 -3.31 11.99
CA PRO A 63 -14.82 -2.44 10.84
C PRO A 63 -15.44 -1.11 11.28
N PRO A 64 -15.09 0.00 10.62
CA PRO A 64 -15.64 1.31 10.95
C PRO A 64 -17.16 1.34 10.75
N GLU A 65 -17.87 2.11 11.58
CA GLU A 65 -19.33 2.26 11.49
C GLU A 65 -19.75 3.22 10.38
N PHE A 66 -18.88 4.17 10.04
CA PHE A 66 -19.06 5.09 8.94
C PHE A 66 -17.71 5.53 8.36
N GLY A 67 -17.73 6.03 7.13
CA GLY A 67 -16.60 6.61 6.44
C GLY A 67 -17.04 7.80 5.60
N VAL A 68 -16.11 8.74 5.38
CA VAL A 68 -16.32 9.88 4.50
C VAL A 68 -15.32 9.78 3.38
N LEU A 69 -15.83 9.66 2.15
CA LEU A 69 -15.02 9.59 0.95
C LEU A 69 -15.07 10.94 0.23
N SER A 70 -13.97 11.70 0.30
CA SER A 70 -13.77 12.94 -0.44
C SER A 70 -12.75 12.71 -1.55
N THR A 71 -12.97 13.29 -2.73
CA THR A 71 -12.00 13.27 -3.82
C THR A 71 -11.61 14.69 -4.19
N TRP A 72 -10.32 14.87 -4.43
CA TRP A 72 -9.72 16.13 -4.83
C TRP A 72 -8.93 15.89 -6.12
N ASN A 73 -9.67 15.57 -7.17
CA ASN A 73 -9.11 15.20 -8.47
C ASN A 73 -9.65 16.16 -9.54
N ALA A 74 -8.75 16.96 -10.13
CA ALA A 74 -9.09 17.93 -11.16
C ALA A 74 -9.68 17.30 -12.44
N ALA A 75 -9.50 16.00 -12.67
CA ALA A 75 -10.14 15.28 -13.76
C ALA A 75 -11.65 15.05 -13.53
N ILE A 76 -12.15 15.23 -12.30
CA ILE A 76 -13.57 15.16 -11.97
C ILE A 76 -14.13 16.58 -12.01
N PRO A 77 -15.16 16.86 -12.84
CA PRO A 77 -15.80 18.16 -12.86
C PRO A 77 -16.22 18.60 -11.46
N TRP A 78 -15.92 19.86 -11.12
CA TRP A 78 -16.30 20.51 -9.85
C TRP A 78 -15.56 20.03 -8.58
N ALA A 79 -14.76 18.97 -8.63
CA ALA A 79 -14.05 18.45 -7.45
C ALA A 79 -12.84 19.29 -7.03
N GLY A 80 -12.28 20.08 -7.95
CA GLY A 80 -11.06 20.86 -7.72
C GLY A 80 -9.80 19.99 -7.54
N GLY A 81 -8.64 20.63 -7.46
CA GLY A 81 -7.39 20.00 -7.04
C GLY A 81 -7.23 20.08 -5.52
N GLY A 82 -6.68 19.04 -4.89
CA GLY A 82 -6.46 19.04 -3.44
C GLY A 82 -5.31 19.93 -2.99
N TRP A 83 -4.35 20.14 -3.87
CA TRP A 83 -3.18 21.01 -3.72
C TRP A 83 -2.61 21.32 -5.10
N HIS A 84 -1.74 22.33 -5.20
CA HIS A 84 -1.11 22.72 -6.46
C HIS A 84 0.41 22.80 -6.31
N SER A 85 1.13 22.80 -7.43
CA SER A 85 2.56 23.05 -7.47
C SER A 85 2.89 23.99 -8.62
N TRP A 86 3.88 24.87 -8.41
CA TRP A 86 4.45 25.63 -9.52
C TRP A 86 5.28 24.74 -10.43
N THR A 87 5.05 24.85 -11.73
CA THR A 87 5.93 24.29 -12.78
C THR A 87 6.96 25.31 -13.25
N ASP A 88 6.64 26.60 -13.13
CA ASP A 88 7.48 27.73 -13.48
C ASP A 88 7.26 28.86 -12.46
N LEU A 89 8.36 29.48 -12.01
CA LEU A 89 8.35 30.55 -11.02
C LEU A 89 8.66 31.93 -11.62
N GLU A 90 9.04 32.02 -12.90
CA GLU A 90 9.50 33.29 -13.51
C GLU A 90 8.45 34.41 -13.45
N ASN A 91 7.16 34.04 -13.32
CA ASN A 91 6.04 34.97 -13.40
C ASN A 91 5.03 34.82 -12.24
N VAL A 92 5.46 34.36 -11.06
CA VAL A 92 4.56 34.19 -9.90
C VAL A 92 3.81 35.48 -9.55
N GLU A 93 4.47 36.64 -9.62
CA GLU A 93 3.83 37.92 -9.30
C GLU A 93 2.64 38.23 -10.23
N LEU A 94 2.75 37.85 -11.51
CA LEU A 94 1.66 38.04 -12.49
C LEU A 94 0.44 37.16 -12.19
N SER A 95 0.61 36.07 -11.45
CA SER A 95 -0.50 35.18 -11.09
C SER A 95 -1.46 35.80 -10.07
N MET A 96 -0.96 36.69 -9.20
CA MET A 96 -1.77 37.40 -8.21
C MET A 96 -2.54 38.57 -8.81
N GLN A 97 -2.06 39.12 -9.94
CA GLN A 97 -2.76 40.16 -10.69
C GLN A 97 -2.74 39.85 -12.20
N PRO A 98 -3.49 38.82 -12.65
CA PRO A 98 -3.45 38.38 -14.05
C PRO A 98 -4.02 39.40 -15.03
N LEU A 99 -4.80 40.36 -14.54
CA LEU A 99 -5.38 41.45 -15.32
C LEU A 99 -4.78 42.77 -14.83
N VAL A 100 -3.54 43.05 -15.26
CA VAL A 100 -2.72 44.19 -14.79
C VAL A 100 -3.46 45.54 -14.87
N ASP A 101 -4.31 45.72 -15.88
CA ASP A 101 -5.08 46.96 -16.09
C ASP A 101 -6.39 47.02 -15.28
N SER A 102 -6.68 46.01 -14.47
CA SER A 102 -7.89 45.88 -13.66
C SER A 102 -7.55 45.72 -12.17
N ASN A 103 -8.40 46.26 -11.31
CA ASN A 103 -8.33 46.02 -9.86
C ASN A 103 -8.94 44.65 -9.51
N ILE A 104 -8.44 43.60 -10.17
CA ILE A 104 -8.86 42.22 -9.98
C ILE A 104 -7.63 41.42 -9.56
N PHE A 105 -7.69 40.88 -8.35
CA PHE A 105 -6.62 40.11 -7.73
C PHE A 105 -7.07 38.67 -7.52
N VAL A 106 -6.15 37.73 -7.72
CA VAL A 106 -6.37 36.31 -7.46
C VAL A 106 -5.64 35.95 -6.17
N VAL A 107 -6.42 35.49 -5.20
CA VAL A 107 -5.91 35.04 -3.90
C VAL A 107 -6.34 33.60 -3.70
N ASN A 108 -5.37 32.70 -3.67
CA ASN A 108 -5.59 31.27 -3.41
C ASN A 108 -4.27 30.61 -2.98
N GLU A 109 -4.36 29.45 -2.35
CA GLU A 109 -3.23 28.54 -2.10
C GLU A 109 -2.51 28.19 -3.40
N ALA A 110 -3.27 27.96 -4.48
CA ALA A 110 -2.73 27.48 -5.75
C ALA A 110 -1.62 28.35 -6.34
N TYR A 111 -1.76 29.67 -6.16
CA TYR A 111 -0.86 30.70 -6.69
C TYR A 111 0.04 31.30 -5.61
N SER A 112 0.13 30.66 -4.45
CA SER A 112 1.03 31.07 -3.38
C SER A 112 2.40 30.42 -3.49
N LEU A 113 3.40 30.93 -2.76
CA LEU A 113 4.71 30.29 -2.60
C LEU A 113 4.74 29.21 -1.51
N LEU A 114 3.62 28.99 -0.82
CA LEU A 114 3.45 28.00 0.23
C LEU A 114 2.23 27.12 -0.08
N GLN A 115 2.40 26.29 -1.11
CA GLN A 115 1.37 25.37 -1.60
C GLN A 115 1.17 24.18 -0.65
N GLY A 116 -0.03 23.60 -0.66
CA GLY A 116 -0.48 22.51 0.20
C GLY A 116 -0.97 22.95 1.58
N TRP A 117 -0.90 24.25 1.89
CA TRP A 117 -1.18 24.79 3.22
C TRP A 117 -2.12 26.00 3.15
N ALA A 118 -2.97 26.16 4.17
CA ALA A 118 -3.87 27.30 4.27
C ALA A 118 -3.11 28.62 4.38
N GLU A 119 -1.92 28.58 4.99
CA GLU A 119 -1.00 29.69 5.16
C GLU A 119 -0.59 30.33 3.83
N GLY A 120 -0.49 29.55 2.75
CA GLY A 120 -0.21 30.09 1.41
C GLY A 120 -1.31 31.03 0.92
N ALA A 121 -2.57 30.63 1.06
CA ALA A 121 -3.72 31.47 0.72
C ALA A 121 -3.77 32.73 1.58
N ILE A 122 -3.49 32.60 2.88
CA ILE A 122 -3.49 33.70 3.84
C ILE A 122 -2.38 34.71 3.51
N LYS A 123 -1.16 34.24 3.24
CA LYS A 123 -0.04 35.12 2.83
C LYS A 123 -0.33 35.83 1.51
N SER A 124 -0.88 35.13 0.53
CA SER A 124 -1.31 35.75 -0.74
C SER A 124 -2.36 36.84 -0.51
N ALA A 125 -3.33 36.60 0.39
CA ALA A 125 -4.32 37.60 0.76
C ALA A 125 -3.69 38.84 1.41
N ASP A 126 -2.76 38.62 2.34
CA ASP A 126 -2.02 39.68 3.01
C ASP A 126 -1.22 40.54 2.05
N SER A 127 -0.44 39.92 1.15
CA SER A 127 0.31 40.65 0.12
C SER A 127 -0.62 41.52 -0.72
N VAL A 128 -1.77 40.99 -1.13
CA VAL A 128 -2.76 41.78 -1.89
C VAL A 128 -3.27 42.97 -1.07
N LEU A 129 -3.65 42.76 0.19
CA LEU A 129 -4.18 43.80 1.09
C LEU A 129 -3.14 44.89 1.41
N GLU A 130 -1.91 44.49 1.74
CA GLU A 130 -0.84 45.42 2.12
C GLU A 130 -0.32 46.19 0.90
N GLU A 131 0.01 45.49 -0.19
CA GLU A 131 0.67 46.09 -1.35
C GLU A 131 -0.30 46.94 -2.19
N TYR A 132 -1.51 46.45 -2.44
CA TYR A 132 -2.45 47.09 -3.37
C TYR A 132 -3.52 47.94 -2.68
N PHE A 133 -3.90 47.60 -1.45
CA PHE A 133 -4.94 48.32 -0.70
C PHE A 133 -4.43 49.13 0.49
N GLN A 134 -3.14 49.00 0.84
CA GLN A 134 -2.53 49.70 1.99
C GLN A 134 -3.25 49.39 3.31
N ILE A 135 -3.83 48.19 3.42
CA ILE A 135 -4.50 47.70 4.62
C ILE A 135 -3.50 46.82 5.36
N PRO A 136 -3.09 47.17 6.59
CA PRO A 136 -2.19 46.34 7.36
C PRO A 136 -2.87 45.01 7.68
N ARG A 137 -2.09 43.92 7.66
CA ARG A 137 -2.58 42.60 8.07
C ARG A 137 -3.21 42.63 9.47
N PRO A 138 -4.27 41.84 9.72
CA PRO A 138 -5.02 41.91 10.97
C PRO A 138 -4.34 41.20 12.16
N TRP A 139 -3.15 40.60 11.98
CA TRP A 139 -2.41 39.90 13.03
C TRP A 139 -1.03 40.50 13.32
N ASN A 140 -0.53 40.31 14.56
CA ASN A 140 0.75 40.88 15.02
C ASN A 140 1.93 39.90 15.02
N PHE A 141 1.72 38.64 14.63
CA PHE A 141 2.77 37.64 14.62
C PHE A 141 3.43 37.56 13.24
N THR A 142 4.70 37.15 13.22
CA THR A 142 5.40 36.82 11.98
C THR A 142 5.13 35.35 11.68
N ALA A 143 4.40 35.06 10.59
CA ALA A 143 4.33 33.70 10.08
C ALA A 143 5.72 33.28 9.61
N PHE A 144 6.12 32.03 9.91
CA PHE A 144 7.41 31.54 9.44
C PHE A 144 7.50 31.64 7.92
N ASP A 145 8.63 32.14 7.43
CA ASP A 145 8.85 32.32 6.00
C ASP A 145 9.41 31.05 5.37
N PHE A 146 8.56 30.02 5.33
CA PHE A 146 8.82 28.83 4.54
C PHE A 146 8.28 29.09 3.13
N ASN A 147 9.19 29.37 2.20
CA ASN A 147 8.89 29.18 0.78
C ASN A 147 9.05 27.69 0.51
N GLN A 148 7.92 26.99 0.41
CA GLN A 148 7.92 25.58 0.04
C GLN A 148 7.42 25.48 -1.39
N VAL A 149 8.36 25.51 -2.33
CA VAL A 149 8.08 25.12 -3.71
C VAL A 149 8.08 23.60 -3.72
N VAL A 150 6.88 23.01 -3.64
CA VAL A 150 6.74 21.56 -3.79
C VAL A 150 6.79 21.27 -5.28
N ALA A 151 7.88 20.65 -5.75
CA ALA A 151 7.92 20.14 -7.11
C ALA A 151 6.87 19.01 -7.26
N GLN A 152 6.16 19.00 -8.39
CA GLN A 152 5.15 18.00 -8.68
C GLN A 152 5.78 16.58 -8.63
N THR A 153 5.32 15.73 -7.71
CA THR A 153 5.69 14.29 -7.67
C THR A 153 4.69 13.42 -8.42
N SER A 154 3.56 13.98 -8.85
CA SER A 154 2.63 13.30 -9.76
C SER A 154 3.12 13.46 -11.20
N SER A 155 3.42 12.30 -11.81
CA SER A 155 3.95 12.11 -13.17
C SER A 155 5.34 12.69 -13.41
N THR A 156 6.38 11.97 -12.99
CA THR A 156 7.46 11.71 -13.95
C THR A 156 6.77 11.03 -15.12
N GLU A 157 6.51 11.78 -16.19
CA GLU A 157 6.33 11.19 -17.51
C GLU A 157 7.48 10.18 -17.68
N CYS A 158 7.15 8.98 -18.16
CA CYS A 158 8.14 8.01 -18.58
C CYS A 158 9.09 8.74 -19.53
N ALA A 159 10.26 9.14 -19.02
CA ALA A 159 11.31 9.68 -19.84
C ALA A 159 11.65 8.57 -20.83
N VAL A 160 11.28 8.79 -22.08
CA VAL A 160 11.64 7.93 -23.19
C VAL A 160 13.15 7.97 -23.24
N VAL A 161 13.79 6.95 -22.67
CA VAL A 161 15.17 6.66 -22.98
C VAL A 161 15.13 6.19 -24.43
N GLU A 162 15.60 7.02 -25.36
CA GLU A 162 15.89 6.59 -26.72
C GLU A 162 16.91 5.45 -26.64
N VAL A 163 16.41 4.22 -26.69
CA VAL A 163 17.25 3.04 -26.92
C VAL A 163 17.25 2.81 -28.42
N GLU A 164 18.45 2.88 -29.00
CA GLU A 164 18.68 2.56 -30.40
C GLU A 164 18.16 1.15 -30.74
N ASP A 165 17.50 1.13 -31.88
CA ASP A 165 16.85 0.04 -32.61
C ASP A 165 17.72 -1.22 -32.75
N THR A 166 17.23 -2.36 -32.25
CA THR A 166 17.33 -3.63 -32.98
C THR A 166 16.08 -4.50 -32.76
N SER A 167 15.23 -4.48 -33.80
CA SER A 167 14.43 -5.61 -34.34
C SER A 167 13.32 -6.26 -33.50
N ALA A 168 12.09 -5.86 -33.86
CA ALA A 168 10.82 -6.58 -33.92
C ALA A 168 10.75 -8.08 -33.54
N ALA A 169 9.90 -8.36 -32.56
CA ALA A 169 8.78 -9.32 -32.67
C ALA A 169 7.67 -8.92 -31.68
N GLU A 170 6.43 -9.19 -32.04
CA GLU A 170 5.18 -8.55 -31.58
C GLU A 170 4.76 -8.83 -30.12
N GLU A 171 3.85 -7.97 -29.66
CA GLU A 171 3.29 -7.74 -28.33
C GLU A 171 2.54 -8.92 -27.71
N ASP A 172 2.71 -9.10 -26.39
CA ASP A 172 1.59 -9.46 -25.50
C ASP A 172 1.72 -8.67 -24.20
N ASP A 173 0.62 -8.01 -23.83
CA ASP A 173 0.49 -7.02 -22.76
C ASP A 173 0.22 -7.72 -21.42
N SER A 174 1.22 -7.75 -20.53
CA SER A 174 1.00 -8.12 -19.13
C SER A 174 2.01 -7.42 -18.23
N GLY A 175 1.63 -6.23 -17.76
CA GLY A 175 2.35 -5.49 -16.73
C GLY A 175 2.38 -6.23 -15.38
N GLY A 176 3.57 -6.34 -14.80
CA GLY A 176 3.78 -6.89 -13.46
C GLY A 176 5.20 -6.65 -12.98
N GLY A 177 5.47 -5.45 -12.45
CA GLY A 177 6.74 -5.13 -11.79
C GLY A 177 6.82 -5.80 -10.43
N GLY A 178 7.44 -6.99 -10.37
CA GLY A 178 7.76 -7.71 -9.14
C GLY A 178 9.03 -7.16 -8.49
N GLY A 179 8.85 -6.32 -7.46
CA GLY A 179 9.89 -6.02 -6.48
C GLY A 179 9.90 -7.12 -5.41
N GLY A 180 11.01 -7.84 -5.30
CA GLY A 180 11.15 -9.01 -4.43
C GLY A 180 10.96 -8.70 -2.95
N ASN A 181 9.95 -9.35 -2.35
CA ASN A 181 9.77 -9.46 -0.92
C ASN A 181 10.60 -10.64 -0.35
N PRO A 182 11.08 -10.61 0.91
CA PRO A 182 11.68 -11.80 1.52
C PRO A 182 10.58 -12.89 1.58
N ALA A 183 10.87 -14.01 0.94
CA ALA A 183 9.86 -14.95 0.50
C ALA A 183 9.53 -15.89 1.65
N LEU A 184 8.55 -15.54 2.49
CA LEU A 184 8.03 -16.41 3.57
C LEU A 184 7.60 -17.79 3.02
N CYS A 185 8.56 -18.71 2.87
CA CYS A 185 8.39 -19.98 2.17
C CYS A 185 9.12 -21.15 2.83
N PHE A 186 8.71 -22.36 2.45
CA PHE A 186 9.35 -23.63 2.77
C PHE A 186 10.00 -24.25 1.53
N THR A 187 10.93 -25.17 1.76
CA THR A 187 11.46 -26.00 0.67
C THR A 187 10.42 -27.00 0.18
N GLY A 188 10.55 -27.45 -1.06
CA GLY A 188 9.54 -28.28 -1.73
C GLY A 188 9.31 -29.67 -1.11
N ASP A 189 10.25 -30.15 -0.32
CA ASP A 189 10.21 -31.41 0.42
C ASP A 189 9.40 -31.35 1.72
N ALA A 190 9.03 -30.15 2.18
CA ALA A 190 8.13 -29.98 3.31
C ALA A 190 6.80 -30.70 3.05
N LEU A 191 6.33 -31.49 4.01
CA LEU A 191 5.10 -32.28 3.86
C LEU A 191 3.86 -31.49 4.28
N VAL A 192 2.84 -31.50 3.42
CA VAL A 192 1.51 -30.92 3.66
C VAL A 192 0.53 -32.04 3.97
N SER A 193 -0.24 -31.89 5.05
CA SER A 193 -1.33 -32.80 5.38
C SER A 193 -2.55 -32.51 4.51
N MET A 194 -2.96 -33.50 3.72
CA MET A 194 -4.09 -33.39 2.80
C MET A 194 -5.43 -33.68 3.51
N ALA A 195 -6.54 -33.19 2.98
CA ALA A 195 -7.87 -33.37 3.56
C ALA A 195 -8.33 -34.83 3.61
N ASP A 196 -7.77 -35.71 2.78
CA ASP A 196 -8.05 -37.14 2.76
C ASP A 196 -7.23 -37.94 3.80
N GLY A 197 -6.41 -37.24 4.60
CA GLY A 197 -5.55 -37.83 5.63
C GLY A 197 -4.21 -38.35 5.11
N THR A 198 -3.92 -38.18 3.82
CA THR A 198 -2.58 -38.43 3.26
C THR A 198 -1.65 -37.23 3.48
N THR A 199 -0.36 -37.41 3.18
CA THR A 199 0.59 -36.30 3.10
C THR A 199 1.13 -36.18 1.68
N LYS A 200 1.42 -34.96 1.26
CA LYS A 200 1.99 -34.66 -0.06
C LYS A 200 3.16 -33.67 0.10
N PRO A 201 4.29 -33.84 -0.60
CA PRO A 201 5.32 -32.80 -0.66
C PRO A 201 4.74 -31.48 -1.16
N LEU A 202 5.19 -30.37 -0.59
CA LEU A 202 4.73 -29.03 -0.94
C LEU A 202 4.96 -28.72 -2.43
N ALA A 203 6.06 -29.20 -3.00
CA ALA A 203 6.34 -29.10 -4.44
C ALA A 203 5.34 -29.85 -5.33
N ASP A 204 4.58 -30.81 -4.80
CA ASP A 204 3.60 -31.61 -5.56
C ASP A 204 2.15 -31.16 -5.33
N VAL A 205 1.91 -30.22 -4.39
CA VAL A 205 0.57 -29.63 -4.18
C VAL A 205 0.17 -28.80 -5.41
N GLU A 206 -1.10 -28.89 -5.80
CA GLU A 206 -1.66 -28.18 -6.95
C GLU A 206 -2.88 -27.32 -6.55
N GLU A 207 -3.20 -26.31 -7.35
CA GLU A 207 -4.44 -25.54 -7.20
C GLU A 207 -5.65 -26.47 -7.28
N GLY A 208 -6.60 -26.27 -6.35
CA GLY A 208 -7.77 -27.13 -6.20
C GLY A 208 -7.58 -28.29 -5.23
N ASP A 209 -6.36 -28.57 -4.76
CA ASP A 209 -6.14 -29.53 -3.68
C ASP A 209 -6.81 -29.04 -2.38
N MET A 210 -7.34 -29.99 -1.60
CA MET A 210 -7.86 -29.71 -0.26
C MET A 210 -6.83 -30.13 0.78
N VAL A 211 -6.44 -29.20 1.65
CA VAL A 211 -5.40 -29.40 2.68
C VAL A 211 -5.98 -29.21 4.08
N MET A 212 -5.37 -29.82 5.10
CA MET A 212 -5.79 -29.62 6.49
C MET A 212 -5.27 -28.29 7.03
N THR A 213 -6.14 -27.54 7.73
CA THR A 213 -5.80 -26.26 8.36
C THR A 213 -6.04 -26.30 9.88
N GLY A 214 -5.07 -25.81 10.65
CA GLY A 214 -5.18 -25.57 12.10
C GLY A 214 -5.33 -26.80 13.01
N THR A 215 -5.56 -26.55 14.31
CA THR A 215 -5.62 -27.56 15.39
C THR A 215 -7.00 -28.21 15.56
N GLY A 216 -7.85 -28.23 14.53
CA GLY A 216 -9.19 -28.81 14.64
C GLY A 216 -9.92 -28.98 13.33
N MET A 217 -9.63 -30.07 12.60
CA MET A 217 -10.37 -30.63 11.44
C MET A 217 -10.87 -29.63 10.38
N GLY A 218 -10.23 -28.46 10.26
CA GLY A 218 -10.48 -27.53 9.16
C GLY A 218 -9.86 -28.06 7.88
N TYR A 219 -10.57 -27.87 6.76
CA TYR A 219 -10.01 -28.07 5.43
C TYR A 219 -10.00 -26.73 4.71
N GLY A 220 -8.93 -26.45 3.97
CA GLY A 220 -8.80 -25.29 3.11
C GLY A 220 -8.55 -25.70 1.66
N LEU A 221 -8.96 -24.86 0.73
CA LEU A 221 -8.82 -25.10 -0.72
C LEU A 221 -7.58 -24.33 -1.17
N VAL A 222 -6.61 -25.02 -1.77
CA VAL A 222 -5.46 -24.33 -2.36
C VAL A 222 -5.95 -23.52 -3.56
N THR A 223 -5.91 -22.19 -3.44
CA THR A 223 -6.33 -21.25 -4.51
C THR A 223 -5.17 -20.88 -5.41
N GLU A 224 -3.95 -20.85 -4.88
CA GLU A 224 -2.74 -20.53 -5.64
C GLU A 224 -1.53 -21.26 -5.05
N LYS A 225 -0.64 -21.74 -5.93
CA LYS A 225 0.66 -22.29 -5.56
C LYS A 225 1.76 -21.29 -5.93
N LEU A 226 2.37 -20.68 -4.92
CA LEU A 226 3.44 -19.71 -5.09
C LEU A 226 4.79 -20.43 -5.15
N VAL A 227 5.53 -20.20 -6.24
CA VAL A 227 6.88 -20.74 -6.45
C VAL A 227 7.85 -19.58 -6.63
N HIS A 228 8.84 -19.51 -5.75
CA HIS A 228 9.87 -18.49 -5.76
C HIS A 228 11.21 -19.13 -6.14
N GLU A 229 11.73 -18.77 -7.31
CA GLU A 229 13.08 -19.17 -7.72
C GLU A 229 14.12 -18.37 -6.95
N VAL A 230 15.05 -19.08 -6.31
CA VAL A 230 16.06 -18.52 -5.40
C VAL A 230 17.46 -18.77 -5.95
N ASP A 231 17.73 -20.01 -6.38
CA ASP A 231 19.01 -20.51 -6.93
C ASP A 231 20.27 -19.89 -6.30
N ARG A 232 20.32 -19.89 -4.95
CA ARG A 232 21.45 -19.33 -4.19
C ARG A 232 21.53 -19.92 -2.79
N ILE A 233 22.66 -19.64 -2.12
CA ILE A 233 22.83 -19.98 -0.71
C ILE A 233 22.09 -18.96 0.15
N VAL A 234 21.13 -19.43 0.95
CA VAL A 234 20.28 -18.61 1.85
C VAL A 234 20.31 -19.18 3.28
N PRO A 235 20.04 -18.34 4.30
CA PRO A 235 19.82 -18.84 5.65
C PRO A 235 18.53 -19.66 5.69
N ILE A 236 18.59 -20.84 6.27
CA ILE A 236 17.45 -21.72 6.50
C ILE A 236 17.33 -22.07 7.98
N ALA A 237 16.11 -22.32 8.41
CA ALA A 237 15.80 -22.93 9.69
C ALA A 237 15.25 -24.33 9.45
N THR A 238 15.83 -25.33 10.12
CA THR A 238 15.41 -26.73 10.05
C THR A 238 14.82 -27.15 11.37
N MET A 239 13.58 -27.62 11.37
CA MET A 239 12.87 -28.11 12.56
C MET A 239 12.53 -29.59 12.39
N GLU A 240 12.96 -30.44 13.32
CA GLU A 240 12.59 -31.86 13.30
C GLU A 240 11.11 -32.04 13.66
N THR A 241 10.36 -32.76 12.82
CA THR A 241 8.96 -33.13 13.07
C THR A 241 8.78 -34.65 13.01
N PRO A 242 7.68 -35.21 13.55
CA PRO A 242 7.38 -36.64 13.41
C PRO A 242 7.28 -37.15 11.96
N PHE A 243 7.12 -36.25 10.99
CA PHE A 243 6.96 -36.56 9.57
C PHE A 243 8.21 -36.27 8.73
N GLY A 244 9.30 -35.80 9.36
CA GLY A 244 10.54 -35.38 8.69
C GLY A 244 10.93 -33.94 9.04
N PRO A 245 12.09 -33.47 8.54
CA PRO A 245 12.53 -32.10 8.78
C PRO A 245 11.63 -31.11 8.03
N LEU A 246 11.17 -30.08 8.73
CA LEU A 246 10.56 -28.91 8.14
C LEU A 246 11.66 -27.86 7.91
N ILE A 247 11.91 -27.53 6.65
CA ILE A 247 12.97 -26.60 6.26
C ILE A 247 12.33 -25.39 5.57
N GLY A 248 12.69 -24.19 6.02
CA GLY A 248 12.16 -22.95 5.46
C GLY A 248 12.96 -21.73 5.88
N GLU A 249 12.49 -20.56 5.45
CA GLU A 249 13.10 -19.30 5.86
C GLU A 249 12.97 -19.09 7.39
N PRO A 250 14.01 -18.60 8.09
CA PRO A 250 13.96 -18.38 9.53
C PRO A 250 12.85 -17.44 10.00
N SER A 251 12.44 -16.47 9.17
CA SER A 251 11.34 -15.54 9.46
C SER A 251 9.95 -16.12 9.17
N HIS A 252 9.85 -17.35 8.64
CA HIS A 252 8.56 -17.96 8.33
C HIS A 252 7.71 -18.15 9.60
N PRO A 253 6.46 -17.65 9.65
CA PRO A 253 5.60 -17.86 10.80
C PRO A 253 5.16 -19.33 10.89
N ILE A 254 5.22 -19.89 12.09
CA ILE A 254 4.70 -21.22 12.45
C ILE A 254 3.81 -21.11 13.69
N LEU A 255 2.77 -21.96 13.77
CA LEU A 255 1.91 -22.05 14.94
C LEU A 255 2.39 -23.19 15.84
N LEU A 256 2.90 -22.86 17.03
CA LEU A 256 3.47 -23.84 17.96
C LEU A 256 2.90 -23.60 19.37
N GLU A 257 2.32 -24.64 19.97
CA GLU A 257 1.65 -24.56 21.28
C GLU A 257 0.55 -23.48 21.38
N GLY A 258 -0.10 -23.17 20.25
CA GLY A 258 -1.16 -22.16 20.18
C GLY A 258 -0.66 -20.71 20.02
N GLU A 259 0.65 -20.51 19.87
CA GLU A 259 1.27 -19.21 19.63
C GLU A 259 1.96 -19.17 18.27
N TRP A 260 1.77 -18.06 17.53
CA TRP A 260 2.52 -17.81 16.31
C TRP A 260 3.93 -17.34 16.64
N LYS A 261 4.93 -18.03 16.11
CA LYS A 261 6.36 -17.76 16.30
C LYS A 261 7.07 -17.81 14.95
N GLU A 262 8.20 -17.13 14.82
CA GLU A 262 9.07 -17.29 13.66
C GLU A 262 9.82 -18.63 13.78
N LEU A 263 9.97 -19.34 12.68
CA LEU A 263 10.63 -20.66 12.63
C LEU A 263 12.01 -20.61 13.29
N GLY A 264 12.83 -19.61 12.96
CA GLY A 264 14.17 -19.41 13.50
C GLY A 264 14.22 -18.87 14.94
N SER A 265 13.10 -18.37 15.48
CA SER A 265 13.03 -17.85 16.86
C SER A 265 12.81 -18.94 17.91
N TYR A 266 12.52 -20.17 17.49
CA TYR A 266 12.26 -21.28 18.40
C TYR A 266 13.56 -21.80 19.03
N THR A 267 13.79 -21.41 20.28
CA THR A 267 15.00 -21.75 21.06
C THR A 267 14.86 -23.04 21.87
N GLY A 268 13.76 -23.78 21.72
CA GLY A 268 13.49 -25.03 22.46
C GLY A 268 14.38 -26.22 22.11
N GLY A 269 15.47 -26.02 21.34
CA GLY A 269 16.47 -27.04 21.02
C GLY A 269 16.13 -27.96 19.83
N VAL A 270 15.09 -27.62 19.05
CA VAL A 270 14.63 -28.42 17.90
C VAL A 270 14.89 -27.74 16.55
N VAL A 271 15.28 -26.45 16.56
CA VAL A 271 15.56 -25.69 15.33
C VAL A 271 17.06 -25.46 15.15
N GLU A 272 17.59 -25.91 14.03
CA GLU A 272 18.95 -25.65 13.57
C GLU A 272 18.95 -24.55 12.50
N LEU A 273 19.75 -23.51 12.71
CA LEU A 273 20.00 -22.46 11.72
C LEU A 273 21.26 -22.78 10.93
N SER A 274 21.15 -22.84 9.61
CA SER A 274 22.29 -23.11 8.73
C SER A 274 22.18 -22.34 7.41
N MET A 275 23.23 -22.38 6.59
CA MET A 275 23.23 -21.83 5.23
C MET A 275 23.15 -22.99 4.25
N ALA A 276 22.15 -22.99 3.36
CA ALA A 276 21.96 -24.03 2.36
C ALA A 276 21.68 -23.44 0.98
N HIS A 277 22.10 -24.15 -0.06
CA HIS A 277 21.70 -23.83 -1.43
C HIS A 277 20.24 -24.24 -1.63
N VAL A 278 19.40 -23.28 -2.01
CA VAL A 278 17.97 -23.51 -2.28
C VAL A 278 17.69 -23.08 -3.71
N GLU A 279 17.19 -24.00 -4.53
CA GLU A 279 16.76 -23.71 -5.90
C GLU A 279 15.41 -23.00 -5.91
N TYR A 280 14.44 -23.55 -5.17
CA TYR A 280 13.08 -23.04 -5.09
C TYR A 280 12.53 -23.04 -3.68
N PHE A 281 11.75 -22.01 -3.41
CA PHE A 281 10.93 -21.85 -2.23
C PHE A 281 9.45 -21.87 -2.63
N TYR A 282 8.62 -22.44 -1.77
CA TYR A 282 7.20 -22.67 -2.03
C TYR A 282 6.33 -22.10 -0.91
N ASN A 283 5.16 -21.60 -1.28
CA ASN A 283 4.09 -21.21 -0.36
C ASN A 283 2.72 -21.50 -1.00
N LEU A 284 1.68 -21.64 -0.19
CA LEU A 284 0.31 -21.91 -0.64
C LEU A 284 -0.62 -20.79 -0.18
N GLU A 285 -1.48 -20.34 -1.08
CA GLU A 285 -2.70 -19.63 -0.73
C GLU A 285 -3.81 -20.66 -0.49
N ILE A 286 -4.47 -20.60 0.68
CA ILE A 286 -5.44 -21.59 1.18
C ILE A 286 -6.72 -20.89 1.65
#